data_AF-A0A929QK70-F1
#
_entry.id   AF-A0A929QK70-F1
#
_cell.length_a   1.000
_cell.length_b   1.000
_cell.length_c   1.000
_cell.angle_alpha   90.00
_cell.angle_beta   90.00
_cell.angle_gamma   90.00
#
_symmetry.space_group_name_H-M   'P 1'
#
loop_
_entity.id
_entity.type
_entity.pdbx_description
1 polymer ?
#
loop_
_entity_poly.entity_id
_entity_poly.type
_entity_poly.pdbx_seq_one_letter_code
_entity_poly.pdbx_strand_id
1 'polypeptide(L)'
;MKKFLFILTNQPYNGTDNAYNALRLVRALKEKGEEVRIFLMNDAVDLARNSTKKPENYDVDLVAMLKELYAGGAMLKVCGSCQTRCGLHVGEPY
;
A
#
# COMPACT_ATOMS: atom_id res chain seq x y z
N MET A 1 -3.87 -16.82 -16.21
CA MET A 1 -3.66 -15.45 -15.72
C MET A 1 -5.00 -14.82 -15.40
N LYS A 2 -5.32 -14.73 -14.11
CA LYS A 2 -6.48 -14.05 -13.53
C LYS A 2 -6.08 -12.61 -13.14
N LYS A 3 -7.10 -11.77 -12.92
CA LYS A 3 -6.93 -10.36 -12.56
C LYS A 3 -7.48 -10.12 -11.16
N PHE A 4 -6.66 -9.53 -10.29
CA PHE A 4 -7.03 -9.21 -8.92
C PHE A 4 -6.89 -7.70 -8.66
N LEU A 5 -7.89 -7.14 -7.97
CA LEU A 5 -7.85 -5.77 -7.47
C LEU A 5 -7.86 -5.80 -5.94
N PHE A 6 -6.86 -5.17 -5.34
CA PHE A 6 -6.77 -4.92 -3.92
C PHE A 6 -7.08 -3.45 -3.65
N ILE A 7 -8.05 -3.18 -2.79
CA ILE A 7 -8.36 -1.84 -2.31
C ILE A 7 -7.97 -1.77 -0.84
N LEU A 8 -6.99 -0.93 -0.52
CA LEU A 8 -6.59 -0.67 0.86
C LEU A 8 -7.17 0.68 1.27
N THR A 9 -7.77 0.71 2.46
CA THR A 9 -8.49 1.88 2.98
C THR A 9 -8.00 2.36 4.35
N ASN A 10 -7.42 1.46 5.15
CA ASN A 10 -6.96 1.79 6.49
C ASN A 10 -5.58 2.46 6.49
N GLN A 11 -5.37 3.34 7.47
CA GLN A 11 -4.09 3.96 7.73
C GLN A 11 -2.99 2.89 7.91
N PRO A 12 -1.78 3.10 7.33
CA PRO A 12 -0.63 2.26 7.61
C PRO A 12 -0.32 2.23 9.11
N TYR A 13 0.15 1.08 9.60
CA TYR A 13 0.59 0.92 10.99
C TYR A 13 -0.48 1.25 12.06
N ASN A 14 -1.77 1.09 11.74
CA ASN A 14 -2.88 1.39 12.65
C ASN A 14 -3.12 0.35 13.77
N GLY A 15 -2.11 -0.47 14.10
CA GLY A 15 -2.23 -1.56 15.07
C GLY A 15 -2.94 -2.82 14.56
N THR A 16 -3.25 -2.90 13.26
CA THR A 16 -3.80 -4.10 12.62
C THR A 16 -2.89 -4.60 11.50
N ASP A 17 -3.05 -5.88 11.14
CA ASP A 17 -2.27 -6.50 10.06
C ASP A 17 -2.97 -6.41 8.69
N ASN A 18 -3.97 -5.55 8.52
CA ASN A 18 -4.75 -5.49 7.27
C ASN A 18 -3.87 -5.17 6.06
N ALA A 19 -3.05 -4.11 6.16
CA ALA A 19 -2.13 -3.73 5.09
C ALA A 19 -1.06 -4.80 4.86
N TYR A 20 -0.44 -5.31 5.93
CA TYR A 20 0.56 -6.37 5.86
C TYR A 20 0.03 -7.63 5.14
N ASN A 21 -1.14 -8.11 5.55
CA ASN A 21 -1.77 -9.29 4.96
C ASN A 21 -2.18 -9.08 3.50
N ALA A 22 -2.65 -7.89 3.14
CA ALA A 22 -2.93 -7.56 1.75
C ALA A 22 -1.66 -7.59 0.89
N LEU A 23 -0.59 -6.92 1.33
CA LEU A 23 0.66 -6.85 0.57
C LEU A 23 1.32 -8.23 0.41
N ARG A 24 1.35 -9.07 1.46
CA ARG A 24 1.93 -10.42 1.35
C ARG A 24 1.10 -11.33 0.43
N LEU A 25 -0.22 -11.14 0.36
CA LEU A 25 -1.07 -11.87 -0.59
C LEU A 25 -0.83 -11.40 -2.02
N VAL A 26 -0.68 -10.08 -2.24
CA VAL A 26 -0.29 -9.53 -3.56
C VAL A 26 1.02 -10.16 -4.04
N ARG A 27 2.03 -10.25 -3.16
CA ARG A 27 3.29 -10.91 -3.47
C ARG A 27 3.09 -12.36 -3.93
N ALA A 28 2.36 -13.16 -3.15
CA ALA A 28 2.10 -14.56 -3.48
C ALA A 28 1.35 -14.74 -4.82
N LEU A 29 0.43 -13.82 -5.15
CA LEU A 29 -0.27 -13.84 -6.44
C LEU A 29 0.66 -13.46 -7.61
N LYS A 30 1.55 -12.48 -7.39
CA LYS A 30 2.56 -12.08 -8.36
C LYS A 30 3.55 -13.21 -8.64
N GLU A 31 4.01 -13.92 -7.61
CA GLU A 31 4.88 -15.10 -7.74
C GLU A 31 4.21 -16.24 -8.53
N LYS A 32 2.87 -16.34 -8.50
CA LYS A 32 2.08 -17.26 -9.33
C LYS A 32 1.85 -16.79 -10.77
N GLY A 33 2.36 -15.62 -11.15
CA GLY A 33 2.19 -15.04 -12.48
C GLY A 33 0.82 -14.43 -12.74
N GLU A 34 0.07 -14.06 -11.70
CA GLU A 34 -1.23 -13.41 -11.84
C GLU A 34 -1.10 -11.89 -12.05
N GLU A 35 -2.08 -11.27 -12.70
CA GLU A 35 -2.16 -9.81 -12.84
C GLU A 35 -2.75 -9.21 -11.57
N VAL A 36 -1.99 -8.36 -10.88
CA VAL A 36 -2.41 -7.74 -9.63
C VAL A 36 -2.38 -6.21 -9.74
N ARG A 37 -3.46 -5.59 -9.27
CA ARG A 37 -3.62 -4.15 -9.16
C ARG A 37 -3.88 -3.78 -7.71
N ILE A 38 -3.25 -2.72 -7.25
CA ILE A 38 -3.41 -2.14 -5.92
C ILE A 38 -3.97 -0.72 -6.09
N PHE A 39 -5.05 -0.43 -5.38
CA PHE A 39 -5.62 0.90 -5.28
C PHE A 39 -5.64 1.35 -3.82
N LEU A 40 -4.97 2.47 -3.54
CA LEU A 40 -4.95 3.08 -2.21
C LEU A 40 -5.97 4.22 -2.14
N MET A 41 -6.82 4.20 -1.13
CA MET A 41 -7.79 5.26 -0.86
C MET A 41 -7.99 5.47 0.65
N ASN A 42 -8.72 6.52 1.03
CA ASN A 42 -8.84 6.97 2.41
C ASN A 42 -7.44 7.13 3.05
N ASP A 43 -7.24 6.68 4.28
CA ASP A 43 -5.97 6.87 5.00
C ASP A 43 -4.86 5.94 4.52
N ALA A 44 -5.17 4.91 3.73
CA ALA A 44 -4.17 4.06 3.12
C ALA A 44 -3.28 4.79 2.10
N VAL A 45 -3.65 6.00 1.66
CA VAL A 45 -2.81 6.79 0.76
C VAL A 45 -1.44 7.12 1.37
N ASP A 46 -1.33 7.15 2.70
CA ASP A 46 -0.04 7.36 3.37
C ASP A 46 0.97 6.26 3.05
N LEU A 47 0.52 5.05 2.68
CA LEU A 47 1.41 3.94 2.31
C LEU A 47 2.30 4.29 1.10
N ALA A 48 1.87 5.25 0.27
CA ALA A 48 2.59 5.71 -0.91
C ALA A 48 3.28 7.07 -0.72
N ARG A 49 3.22 7.70 0.46
CA ARG A 49 3.89 8.98 0.70
C ARG A 49 5.35 8.79 1.11
N ASN A 50 6.21 9.72 0.70
CA ASN A 50 7.62 9.72 1.10
C ASN A 50 7.85 10.00 2.59
N SER A 51 6.89 10.65 3.24
CA SER A 51 6.96 11.02 4.65
C SER A 51 6.62 9.88 5.60
N THR A 52 5.90 8.87 5.12
CA THR A 52 5.51 7.71 5.92
C THR A 52 6.73 6.85 6.21
N LYS A 53 7.03 6.70 7.49
CA LYS A 53 8.15 5.87 7.98
C LYS A 53 7.63 4.71 8.79
N LYS A 54 8.32 3.56 8.72
CA LYS A 54 8.07 2.43 9.60
C LYS A 54 8.29 2.86 11.07
N PRO A 55 7.30 2.67 11.96
CA PRO A 55 7.52 2.85 13.40
C PRO A 55 8.61 1.91 13.92
N GLU A 56 9.36 2.32 14.94
CA GLU A 56 10.44 1.52 15.51
C GLU A 56 9.94 0.18 16.06
N ASN A 57 8.77 0.19 16.69
CA ASN A 57 8.11 -0.96 17.30
C ASN A 57 7.38 -1.87 16.30
N TYR A 58 7.48 -1.61 15.00
CA TYR A 58 6.82 -2.42 13.98
C TYR A 58 7.85 -3.27 13.23
N ASP A 59 7.61 -4.57 13.12
CA ASP A 59 8.61 -5.51 12.58
C ASP A 59 8.85 -5.35 11.07
N VAL A 60 7.85 -4.87 10.33
CA VAL A 60 7.84 -4.89 8.87
C VAL A 60 7.68 -3.49 8.26
N ASP A 61 8.50 -3.16 7.28
CA ASP A 61 8.34 -1.92 6.52
C ASP A 61 7.29 -2.07 5.40
N LEU A 62 6.04 -1.67 5.69
CA LEU A 62 4.95 -1.70 4.71
C LEU A 62 5.20 -0.79 3.50
N VAL A 63 5.91 0.33 3.66
CA VAL A 63 6.25 1.24 2.56
C VAL A 63 7.28 0.57 1.65
N ALA A 64 8.30 -0.09 2.22
CA ALA A 64 9.26 -0.87 1.45
C ALA A 64 8.58 -2.03 0.71
N MET A 65 7.69 -2.77 1.37
CA MET A 65 6.91 -3.85 0.72
C MET A 65 6.10 -3.34 -0.48
N LEU A 66 5.42 -2.19 -0.34
CA LEU A 66 4.65 -1.60 -1.45
C LEU A 66 5.57 -1.23 -2.62
N LYS A 67 6.73 -0.63 -2.34
CA LYS A 67 7.73 -0.25 -3.36
C LYS A 67 8.28 -1.48 -4.09
N GLU A 68 8.59 -2.56 -3.38
CA GLU A 68 9.04 -3.82 -3.97
C GLU A 68 7.98 -4.43 -4.88
N LEU A 69 6.70 -4.43 -4.46
CA LEU A 69 5.60 -4.94 -5.28
C LEU A 69 5.40 -4.12 -6.55
N TYR A 70 5.49 -2.79 -6.45
CA TYR A 70 5.43 -1.90 -7.61
C TYR A 70 6.59 -2.15 -8.57
N ALA A 71 7.82 -2.25 -8.06
CA ALA A 71 9.00 -2.59 -8.85
C ALA A 71 8.89 -3.99 -9.50
N GLY A 72 8.25 -4.94 -8.82
CA GLY A 72 7.89 -6.26 -9.35
C GLY A 72 6.74 -6.24 -10.37
N GLY A 73 6.27 -5.07 -10.79
CA GLY A 73 5.26 -4.88 -11.81
C GLY A 73 3.83 -5.10 -11.33
N ALA A 74 3.54 -4.96 -10.05
CA ALA A 74 2.15 -4.76 -9.61
C ALA A 74 1.70 -3.34 -10.00
N MET A 75 0.51 -3.22 -10.60
CA MET A 75 -0.01 -1.88 -10.94
C MET A 75 -0.45 -1.18 -9.65
N LEU A 76 0.04 0.03 -9.40
CA LEU A 76 -0.32 0.83 -8.23
C LEU A 76 -0.98 2.14 -8.66
N LYS A 77 -2.12 2.46 -8.05
CA LYS A 77 -2.79 3.75 -8.17
C LYS A 77 -3.24 4.25 -6.80
N VAL A 78 -3.26 5.57 -6.65
CA VAL A 78 -3.60 6.26 -5.41
C VAL A 78 -4.71 7.26 -5.68
N CYS A 79 -5.76 7.25 -4.86
CA CYS A 79 -6.92 8.12 -5.00
C CYS A 79 -6.53 9.60 -4.89
N GLY A 80 -6.59 10.36 -5.99
CA GLY A 80 -6.13 11.76 -6.04
C GLY A 80 -6.82 12.69 -5.04
N SER A 81 -8.11 12.50 -4.76
CA SER A 81 -8.81 13.33 -3.77
C SER A 81 -8.37 12.99 -2.33
N CYS A 82 -8.14 11.70 -2.03
CA CYS A 82 -7.60 11.27 -0.73
C CYS A 82 -6.17 11.77 -0.53
N GLN A 83 -5.37 11.88 -1.61
CA GLN A 83 -4.02 12.46 -1.52
C GLN A 83 -4.01 13.87 -0.94
N THR A 84 -5.09 14.62 -1.13
CA THR A 84 -5.24 15.99 -0.64
C THR A 84 -5.94 16.08 0.71
N ARG A 85 -6.64 15.02 1.15
CA ARG A 85 -7.64 15.10 2.24
C ARG A 85 -7.51 14.06 3.34
N CYS A 86 -6.78 12.98 3.11
CA CYS A 86 -6.75 11.80 3.98
C CYS A 86 -5.32 11.44 4.38
N GLY A 87 -5.23 10.60 5.42
CA GLY A 87 -3.98 10.21 6.05
C GLY A 87 -3.50 11.19 7.12
N LEU A 88 -2.41 10.83 7.78
CA LEU A 88 -1.70 11.66 8.74
C LEU A 88 -0.87 12.75 8.06
N HIS A 89 -0.41 12.51 6.84
CA HIS A 89 0.54 13.36 6.13
C HIS A 89 -0.14 14.21 5.06
N VAL A 90 -1.33 14.72 5.35
CA VAL A 90 -2.10 15.56 4.43
C VAL A 90 -1.27 16.78 4.02
N GLY A 91 -1.18 17.01 2.70
CA GLY A 91 -0.41 18.12 2.12
C GLY A 91 1.07 17.81 1.85
N GLU A 92 1.57 16.64 2.26
CA GLU A 92 2.95 16.24 2.03
C GLU A 92 3.15 15.52 0.67
N PRO A 93 4.37 15.55 0.09
CA PRO A 93 4.66 14.91 -1.20
C PRO A 93 4.54 13.37 -1.19
N TYR A 94 4.31 12.81 -2.38
CA TYR A 94 4.28 11.37 -2.69
C TYR A 94 5.60 10.88 -3.26
#